data_AF-A0A137P6E1-F1
#
_entry.id   AF-A0A137P6E1-F1
#
_cell.length_a   1.000
_cell.length_b   1.000
_cell.length_c   1.000
_cell.angle_alpha   90.00
_cell.angle_beta   90.00
_cell.angle_gamma   90.00
#
_symmetry.space_group_name_H-M   'P 1'
#
loop_
_entity.id
_entity.type
_entity.pdbx_description
1 polymer ?
#
loop_
_entity_poly.entity_id
_entity_poly.type
_entity_poly.pdbx_seq_one_letter_code
_entity_poly.pdbx_strand_id
1 'polypeptide(L)'
;MERSVYYLFQITSIFENLTDLKLKICDIPFDAFVNIGKTLPNLKVLSLDNINLIKSNTNNISTEDIVFPSSLSYLKIFSVYVVSIRSLSDSYMFLFNREKERYIYENFDLHKISLPSLKRLDFLPNGNGHRGLEEFLETNHNLEFLYTRMYKLNITSSLKSLKSLNIDDK
;
A
#
# COMPACT_ATOMS: atom_id res chain seq x y z
N MET A 1 -15.82 7.89 10.71
CA MET A 1 -14.86 8.26 11.77
C MET A 1 -13.44 7.87 11.33
N GLU A 2 -13.11 8.04 10.05
CA GLU A 2 -11.97 7.35 9.41
C GLU A 2 -10.79 8.29 9.09
N ARG A 3 -11.03 9.61 9.19
CA ARG A 3 -10.06 10.68 8.91
C ARG A 3 -9.21 11.09 10.09
N SER A 4 -9.58 10.72 11.32
CA SER A 4 -8.75 11.01 12.49
C SER A 4 -7.41 10.29 12.43
N VAL A 5 -7.38 9.10 11.82
CA VAL A 5 -6.16 8.31 11.60
C VAL A 5 -5.16 9.09 10.75
N TYR A 6 -5.59 9.98 9.87
CA TYR A 6 -4.71 10.83 9.08
C TYR A 6 -3.74 11.61 9.97
N TYR A 7 -4.23 12.17 11.07
CA TYR A 7 -3.41 12.93 12.03
C TYR A 7 -2.67 12.03 13.01
N LEU A 8 -3.26 10.89 13.38
CA LEU A 8 -2.64 9.95 14.32
C LEU A 8 -1.55 9.09 13.67
N PHE A 9 -1.55 8.94 12.35
CA PHE A 9 -0.58 8.10 11.66
C PHE A 9 0.87 8.53 11.94
N GLN A 10 1.12 9.83 12.13
CA GLN A 10 2.44 10.34 12.48
C GLN A 10 2.98 9.77 13.82
N ILE A 11 2.10 9.40 14.75
CA ILE A 11 2.46 8.78 16.04
C ILE A 11 3.11 7.41 15.82
N THR A 12 2.85 6.75 14.68
CA THR A 12 3.50 5.45 14.37
C THR A 12 5.02 5.54 14.41
N SER A 13 5.60 6.69 14.08
CA SER A 13 7.05 6.95 14.12
C SER A 13 7.70 6.78 15.50
N ILE A 14 6.92 6.87 16.58
CA ILE A 14 7.43 6.74 17.95
C ILE A 14 7.67 5.26 18.31
N PHE A 15 7.06 4.33 17.58
CA PHE A 15 7.18 2.90 17.85
C PHE A 15 8.33 2.28 17.05
N GLU A 16 9.57 2.59 17.43
CA GLU A 16 10.79 2.12 16.74
C GLU A 16 10.91 0.58 16.65
N ASN A 17 10.29 -0.14 17.60
CA ASN A 17 10.27 -1.61 17.66
C ASN A 17 9.02 -2.23 17.03
N LEU A 18 8.19 -1.46 16.33
CA LEU A 18 6.98 -1.97 15.71
C LEU A 18 7.33 -2.93 14.58
N THR A 19 6.99 -4.21 14.76
CA THR A 19 7.20 -5.27 13.75
C THR A 19 5.98 -5.50 12.88
N ASP A 20 4.79 -5.12 13.35
CA ASP A 20 3.53 -5.43 12.71
C ASP A 20 2.63 -4.18 12.66
N LEU A 21 2.27 -3.75 11.46
CA LEU A 21 1.35 -2.64 11.24
C LEU A 21 0.20 -3.13 10.37
N LYS A 22 -1.02 -3.05 10.93
CA LYS A 22 -2.25 -3.43 10.25
C LYS A 22 -3.22 -2.27 10.30
N LEU A 23 -3.50 -1.69 9.15
CA LEU A 23 -4.44 -0.59 8.98
C LEU A 23 -5.68 -1.09 8.25
N LYS A 24 -6.85 -0.64 8.69
CA LYS A 24 -8.12 -1.02 8.10
C LYS A 24 -9.09 0.14 8.07
N ILE A 25 -9.68 0.41 6.91
CA ILE A 25 -10.78 1.38 6.70
C ILE A 25 -10.39 2.74 7.31
N CYS A 26 -9.33 3.35 6.78
CA CYS A 26 -8.86 4.65 7.27
C CYS A 26 -8.12 5.46 6.21
N ASP A 27 -8.02 6.76 6.48
CA ASP A 27 -7.29 7.72 5.65
C ASP A 27 -5.92 7.99 6.30
N ILE A 28 -4.83 7.89 5.54
CA ILE A 28 -3.48 8.22 6.02
C ILE A 28 -2.76 9.19 5.06
N PRO A 29 -1.82 10.02 5.55
CA PRO A 29 -1.05 10.91 4.70
C PRO A 29 -0.14 10.12 3.76
N PHE A 30 -0.23 10.39 2.45
CA PHE A 30 0.55 9.67 1.45
C PHE A 30 2.06 9.93 1.59
N ASP A 31 2.45 11.15 1.93
CA ASP A 31 3.85 11.55 2.19
C ASP A 31 4.46 10.82 3.39
N ALA A 32 3.67 10.60 4.44
CA ALA A 32 4.07 9.80 5.59
C ALA A 32 4.24 8.32 5.19
N PHE A 33 3.32 7.79 4.38
CA PHE A 33 3.39 6.41 3.90
C PHE A 33 4.59 6.16 2.97
N VAL A 34 4.93 7.12 2.12
CA VAL A 34 6.09 7.04 1.21
C VAL A 34 7.40 6.80 1.95
N ASN A 35 7.53 7.30 3.18
CA ASN A 35 8.72 7.10 4.02
C ASN A 35 8.57 5.98 5.05
N ILE A 36 7.61 5.07 4.91
CA ILE A 36 7.29 4.06 5.93
C ILE A 36 8.50 3.19 6.33
N GLY A 37 9.37 2.83 5.39
CA GLY A 37 10.56 2.04 5.68
C GLY A 37 11.65 2.81 6.43
N LYS A 38 11.67 4.14 6.33
CA LYS A 38 12.56 5.00 7.12
C LYS A 38 12.01 5.17 8.54
N THR A 39 10.69 5.34 8.64
CA THR A 39 9.98 5.58 9.90
C THR A 39 9.84 4.31 10.75
N LEU A 40 9.63 3.16 10.12
CA LEU A 40 9.41 1.86 10.75
C LEU A 40 10.40 0.82 10.19
N PRO A 41 11.72 0.98 10.44
CA PRO A 41 12.75 0.16 9.80
C PRO A 41 12.70 -1.33 10.20
N ASN A 42 12.08 -1.66 11.34
CA ASN A 42 11.97 -3.01 11.87
C ASN A 42 10.67 -3.73 11.45
N LEU A 43 9.84 -3.10 10.61
CA LEU A 43 8.55 -3.65 10.23
C LEU A 43 8.72 -4.93 9.39
N LYS A 44 8.08 -6.00 9.84
CA LYS A 44 8.08 -7.33 9.20
C LYS A 44 6.76 -7.63 8.51
N VAL A 45 5.67 -7.05 9.01
CA VAL A 45 4.31 -7.24 8.49
C VAL A 45 3.65 -5.88 8.26
N LEU A 46 3.21 -5.66 7.03
CA LEU A 46 2.41 -4.50 6.65
C LEU A 46 1.12 -4.97 5.98
N SER A 47 -0.02 -4.62 6.57
CA SER A 47 -1.34 -4.92 6.01
C SER A 47 -2.15 -3.65 5.85
N LEU A 48 -2.57 -3.39 4.62
CA LEU A 48 -3.43 -2.27 4.23
C LEU A 48 -4.73 -2.84 3.68
N ASP A 49 -5.85 -2.51 4.34
CA ASP A 49 -7.17 -3.03 4.02
C ASP A 49 -8.18 -1.88 3.90
N ASN A 50 -8.62 -1.57 2.68
CA ASN A 50 -9.51 -0.43 2.39
C ASN A 50 -8.93 0.90 2.88
N ILE A 51 -7.74 1.26 2.39
CA ILE A 51 -7.00 2.46 2.81
C ILE A 51 -7.05 3.54 1.74
N ASN A 52 -7.27 4.79 2.16
CA ASN A 52 -7.07 5.96 1.31
C ASN A 52 -5.75 6.65 1.69
N LEU A 53 -4.82 6.66 0.75
CA LEU A 53 -3.58 7.41 0.83
C LEU A 53 -3.84 8.85 0.35
N ILE A 54 -4.02 9.76 1.29
CA ILE A 54 -4.42 11.14 1.00
C ILE A 54 -3.20 11.94 0.54
N LYS A 55 -3.27 12.46 -0.69
CA LYS A 55 -2.23 13.24 -1.35
C LYS A 55 -2.70 14.67 -1.59
N SER A 56 -1.88 15.65 -1.22
CA SER A 56 -2.10 17.04 -1.61
C SER A 56 -1.77 17.23 -3.09
N ASN A 57 -2.56 18.00 -3.83
CA ASN A 57 -2.28 18.35 -5.23
C ASN A 57 -0.97 19.14 -5.42
N THR A 58 -0.41 19.69 -4.33
CA THR A 58 0.89 20.38 -4.33
C THR A 58 2.08 19.43 -4.26
N ASN A 59 1.86 18.16 -3.90
CA ASN A 59 2.94 17.21 -3.68
C ASN A 59 3.18 16.41 -4.97
N ASN A 60 4.39 16.52 -5.51
CA ASN A 60 4.81 15.76 -6.70
C ASN A 60 5.25 14.32 -6.38
N ILE A 61 4.93 13.82 -5.19
CA ILE A 61 5.31 12.47 -4.74
C ILE A 61 4.52 11.43 -5.51
N SER A 62 5.19 10.42 -6.01
CA SER A 62 4.64 9.28 -6.73
C SER A 62 4.66 8.01 -5.88
N THR A 63 3.96 6.98 -6.33
CA THR A 63 4.01 5.64 -5.75
C THR A 63 5.36 4.94 -5.96
N GLU A 64 6.17 5.39 -6.91
CA GLU A 64 7.54 4.90 -7.14
C GLU A 64 8.51 5.38 -6.06
N ASP A 65 8.19 6.49 -5.38
CA ASP A 65 9.02 7.05 -4.31
C ASP A 65 8.90 6.27 -2.99
N ILE A 66 7.99 5.30 -2.91
CA ILE A 66 7.70 4.55 -1.68
C ILE A 66 8.91 3.70 -1.29
N VAL A 67 9.41 3.95 -0.08
CA VAL A 67 10.49 3.16 0.53
C VAL A 67 9.88 2.22 1.56
N PHE A 68 9.83 0.93 1.25
CA PHE A 68 9.47 -0.11 2.21
C PHE A 68 10.67 -0.53 3.08
N PRO A 69 10.43 -1.04 4.30
CA PRO A 69 11.49 -1.54 5.15
C PRO A 69 12.08 -2.85 4.61
N SER A 70 13.40 -3.00 4.65
CA SER A 70 14.10 -4.18 4.13
C SER A 70 13.80 -5.47 4.90
N SER A 71 13.29 -5.36 6.14
CA SER A 71 12.84 -6.49 6.96
C SER A 71 11.44 -7.01 6.60
N LEU A 72 10.74 -6.37 5.66
CA LEU A 72 9.36 -6.70 5.35
C LEU A 72 9.27 -8.11 4.76
N SER A 73 8.56 -8.99 5.47
CA SER A 73 8.39 -10.41 5.12
C SER A 73 6.98 -10.72 4.65
N TYR A 74 6.00 -9.90 5.03
CA TYR A 74 4.61 -10.00 4.59
C TYR A 74 4.06 -8.61 4.24
N LEU A 75 3.55 -8.50 3.01
CA LEU A 75 2.84 -7.34 2.50
C LEU A 75 1.42 -7.76 2.09
N LYS A 76 0.41 -7.09 2.64
CA LYS A 76 -0.98 -7.19 2.19
C LYS A 76 -1.46 -5.83 1.72
N ILE A 77 -1.97 -5.78 0.50
CA ILE A 77 -2.59 -4.59 -0.11
C ILE A 77 -3.96 -5.03 -0.62
N PHE A 78 -5.01 -4.54 0.03
CA PHE A 78 -6.38 -4.81 -0.34
C PHE A 78 -7.16 -3.50 -0.48
N SER A 79 -7.67 -3.22 -1.67
CA SER A 79 -8.47 -2.02 -1.97
C SER A 79 -7.83 -0.73 -1.46
N VAL A 80 -6.60 -0.44 -1.89
CA VAL A 80 -5.88 0.79 -1.54
C VAL A 80 -6.00 1.80 -2.68
N TYR A 81 -6.32 3.06 -2.34
CA TYR A 81 -6.41 4.16 -3.29
C TYR A 81 -5.43 5.27 -2.92
N VAL A 82 -4.91 5.95 -3.94
CA VAL A 82 -4.32 7.28 -3.80
C VAL A 82 -5.42 8.29 -4.04
N VAL A 83 -5.65 9.17 -3.07
CA VAL A 83 -6.74 10.14 -3.12
C VAL A 83 -6.17 11.55 -3.14
N SER A 84 -6.33 12.20 -4.29
CA SER A 84 -5.88 13.57 -4.49
C SER A 84 -6.96 14.57 -4.06
N ILE A 85 -6.57 15.58 -3.29
CA ILE A 85 -7.46 16.64 -2.82
C ILE A 85 -6.96 18.03 -3.18
N ARG A 86 -7.90 18.86 -3.66
CA ARG A 86 -7.61 20.23 -4.14
C ARG A 86 -7.07 21.16 -3.07
N SER A 87 -7.51 21.03 -1.82
CA SER A 87 -6.95 21.79 -0.70
C SER A 87 -7.17 21.08 0.63
N LEU A 88 -6.09 20.92 1.40
CA LEU A 88 -6.06 20.50 2.80
C LEU A 88 -6.11 21.67 3.78
N SER A 89 -6.23 22.92 3.28
CA SER A 89 -5.98 24.13 4.08
C SER A 89 -6.92 24.31 5.27
N ASP A 90 -8.06 23.61 5.29
CA ASP A 90 -9.01 23.62 6.39
C ASP A 90 -9.15 22.20 6.96
N SER A 91 -8.46 21.95 8.08
CA SER A 91 -8.46 20.66 8.78
C SER A 91 -9.83 20.31 9.38
N TYR A 92 -10.63 21.32 9.75
CA TYR A 92 -12.00 21.11 10.21
C TYR A 92 -12.87 20.61 9.05
N MET A 93 -12.79 21.25 7.89
CA MET A 93 -13.50 20.79 6.70
C MET A 93 -13.01 19.41 6.24
N PHE A 94 -11.72 19.12 6.32
CA PHE A 94 -11.23 17.77 6.04
C PHE A 94 -11.83 16.74 7.00
N LEU A 95 -11.87 16.99 8.31
CA LEU A 95 -12.38 16.03 9.29
C LEU A 95 -13.91 15.82 9.22
N PHE A 96 -14.67 16.90 8.99
CA PHE A 96 -16.12 16.90 9.17
C PHE A 96 -16.93 17.03 7.89
N ASN A 97 -16.36 17.53 6.79
CA ASN A 97 -17.10 17.66 5.53
C ASN A 97 -17.25 16.31 4.81
N ARG A 98 -18.49 15.97 4.45
CA ARG A 98 -18.83 14.71 3.76
C ARG A 98 -18.93 14.87 2.24
N GLU A 99 -18.78 16.07 1.70
CA GLU A 99 -18.83 16.32 0.25
C GLU A 99 -17.71 15.56 -0.47
N LYS A 100 -18.07 14.46 -1.15
CA LYS A 100 -17.13 13.60 -1.86
C LYS A 100 -16.67 14.14 -3.22
N GLU A 101 -17.29 15.22 -3.70
CA GLU A 101 -17.08 15.77 -5.05
C GLU A 101 -15.68 16.37 -5.28
N ARG A 102 -14.87 16.49 -4.22
CA ARG A 102 -13.52 17.07 -4.29
C ARG A 102 -12.38 16.04 -4.32
N TYR A 103 -12.70 14.75 -4.28
CA TYR A 103 -11.72 13.67 -4.24
C TYR A 103 -11.56 13.03 -5.61
N ILE A 104 -10.32 12.93 -6.08
CA ILE A 104 -9.97 12.11 -7.24
C ILE A 104 -9.35 10.82 -6.71
N TYR A 105 -9.92 9.68 -7.07
CA TYR A 105 -9.46 8.37 -6.64
C TYR A 105 -8.66 7.72 -7.75
N GLU A 106 -7.44 7.34 -7.42
CA GLU A 106 -6.55 6.56 -8.27
C GLU A 106 -6.27 5.23 -7.57
N ASN A 107 -6.24 4.14 -8.32
CA ASN A 107 -5.85 2.85 -7.74
C ASN A 107 -4.37 2.90 -7.33
N PHE A 108 -4.05 2.24 -6.22
CA PHE A 108 -2.66 2.03 -5.86
C PHE A 108 -2.02 1.00 -6.80
N ASP A 109 -0.97 1.42 -7.49
CA ASP A 109 -0.20 0.56 -8.39
C ASP A 109 1.06 0.06 -7.66
N LEU A 110 1.33 -1.25 -7.76
CA LEU A 110 2.49 -1.88 -7.13
C LEU A 110 3.65 -1.85 -8.11
N HIS A 111 4.52 -0.84 -8.01
CA HIS A 111 5.65 -0.68 -8.92
C HIS A 111 6.76 -1.72 -8.72
N LYS A 112 7.70 -1.75 -9.66
CA LYS A 112 8.93 -2.56 -9.65
C LYS A 112 9.87 -2.21 -8.48
N ILE A 113 9.53 -2.68 -7.28
CA ILE A 113 10.30 -2.45 -6.04
C ILE A 113 10.87 -3.77 -5.54
N SER A 114 12.17 -3.80 -5.25
CA SER A 114 12.85 -4.98 -4.69
C SER A 114 12.65 -5.05 -3.17
N LEU A 115 12.00 -6.12 -2.71
CA LEU A 115 11.79 -6.48 -1.30
C LEU A 115 12.40 -7.87 -1.06
N PRO A 116 13.73 -7.97 -0.94
CA PRO A 116 14.43 -9.27 -0.93
C PRO A 116 14.02 -10.20 0.22
N SER A 117 13.49 -9.66 1.32
CA SER A 117 13.00 -10.42 2.48
C SER A 117 11.55 -10.88 2.35
N LEU A 118 10.82 -10.43 1.32
CA LEU A 118 9.40 -10.67 1.20
C LEU A 118 9.12 -12.15 0.91
N LYS A 119 8.33 -12.79 1.77
CA LYS A 119 7.93 -14.19 1.65
C LYS A 119 6.48 -14.34 1.23
N ARG A 120 5.63 -13.38 1.58
CA ARG A 120 4.20 -13.40 1.28
C ARG A 120 3.71 -12.07 0.74
N LEU A 121 2.95 -12.14 -0.34
CA LEU A 121 2.23 -11.03 -0.94
C LEU A 121 0.74 -11.41 -1.06
N ASP A 122 -0.11 -10.61 -0.43
CA ASP A 122 -1.55 -10.64 -0.66
C ASP A 122 -1.92 -9.36 -1.40
N PHE A 123 -2.07 -9.42 -2.72
CA PHE A 123 -2.34 -8.27 -3.58
C PHE A 123 -3.73 -8.37 -4.21
N LEU A 124 -4.65 -7.58 -3.70
CA LEU A 124 -6.07 -7.61 -4.06
C LEU A 124 -6.48 -6.18 -4.43
N PRO A 125 -6.07 -5.68 -5.61
CA PRO A 125 -6.40 -4.32 -6.02
C PRO A 125 -7.91 -4.18 -6.21
N ASN A 126 -8.39 -2.94 -6.14
CA ASN A 126 -9.78 -2.68 -6.49
C ASN A 126 -9.95 -2.56 -8.01
N GLY A 127 -10.83 -3.38 -8.58
CA GLY A 127 -11.08 -3.43 -10.02
C GLY A 127 -10.12 -4.35 -10.79
N ASN A 128 -10.16 -4.27 -12.12
CA ASN A 128 -9.52 -5.25 -13.01
C ASN A 128 -8.04 -4.93 -13.32
N GLY A 129 -7.43 -3.97 -12.63
CA GLY A 129 -6.08 -3.50 -12.92
C GLY A 129 -5.03 -4.18 -12.05
N HIS A 130 -4.26 -5.11 -12.62
CA HIS A 130 -3.08 -5.73 -11.99
C HIS A 130 -1.81 -4.93 -12.27
N ARG A 131 -1.90 -3.60 -12.19
CA ARG A 131 -0.84 -2.70 -12.65
C ARG A 131 0.41 -2.89 -11.78
N GLY A 132 1.47 -3.35 -12.43
CA GLY A 132 2.79 -3.54 -11.85
C GLY A 132 3.02 -4.84 -11.07
N LEU A 133 2.00 -5.70 -10.87
CA LEU A 133 2.20 -6.97 -10.15
C LEU A 133 3.23 -7.87 -10.85
N GLU A 134 3.20 -7.97 -12.18
CA GLU A 134 4.19 -8.72 -12.96
C GLU A 134 5.62 -8.20 -12.74
N GLU A 135 5.83 -6.89 -12.90
CA GLU A 135 7.13 -6.24 -12.71
C GLU A 135 7.64 -6.37 -11.26
N PHE A 136 6.71 -6.33 -10.30
CA PHE A 136 7.02 -6.59 -8.90
C PHE A 136 7.48 -8.04 -8.69
N LEU A 137 6.80 -9.02 -9.26
CA LEU A 137 7.18 -10.43 -9.15
C LEU A 137 8.51 -10.74 -9.83
N GLU A 138 8.85 -10.03 -10.92
CA GLU A 138 10.17 -10.11 -11.56
C GLU A 138 11.34 -9.67 -10.67
N THR A 139 11.10 -8.85 -9.64
CA THR A 139 12.17 -8.35 -8.75
C THR A 139 12.21 -9.04 -7.40
N ASN A 140 11.19 -9.82 -7.06
CA ASN A 140 10.99 -10.43 -5.76
C ASN A 140 11.05 -11.97 -5.82
N HIS A 141 12.17 -12.50 -6.30
CA HIS A 141 12.36 -13.93 -6.53
C HIS A 141 12.27 -14.80 -5.27
N ASN A 142 12.30 -14.23 -4.07
CA ASN A 142 12.21 -14.96 -2.81
C ASN A 142 10.77 -15.17 -2.31
N LEU A 143 9.78 -14.70 -3.07
CA LEU A 143 8.37 -14.81 -2.74
C LEU A 143 7.93 -16.28 -2.73
N GLU A 144 7.34 -16.71 -1.62
CA GLU A 144 6.90 -18.09 -1.41
C GLU A 144 5.37 -18.23 -1.52
N PHE A 145 4.63 -17.17 -1.19
CA PHE A 145 3.17 -17.15 -1.18
C PHE A 145 2.64 -15.93 -1.92
N LEU A 146 1.77 -16.19 -2.90
CA LEU A 146 1.05 -15.15 -3.64
C LEU A 146 -0.45 -15.41 -3.53
N TYR A 147 -1.16 -14.43 -3.00
CA TYR A 147 -2.62 -14.37 -3.05
C TYR A 147 -3.06 -13.16 -3.88
N THR A 148 -3.84 -13.40 -4.93
CA THR A 148 -4.35 -12.34 -5.83
C THR A 148 -5.77 -12.65 -6.31
N ARG A 149 -6.42 -11.68 -6.96
CA ARG A 149 -7.78 -11.80 -7.54
C ARG A 149 -7.73 -11.67 -9.03
N MET A 150 -8.61 -12.38 -9.75
CA MET A 150 -8.93 -12.10 -11.16
C MET A 150 -7.71 -11.84 -12.08
N TYR A 151 -6.58 -12.53 -11.86
CA TYR A 151 -5.37 -12.28 -12.63
C TYR A 151 -4.93 -13.49 -13.42
N LYS A 152 -4.84 -13.30 -14.74
CA LYS A 152 -4.16 -14.25 -15.63
C LYS A 152 -2.67 -13.93 -15.60
N LEU A 153 -1.97 -14.49 -14.62
CA LEU A 153 -0.50 -14.41 -14.53
C LEU A 153 0.12 -14.94 -15.83
N ASN A 154 0.71 -14.07 -16.63
CA ASN A 154 1.50 -14.51 -17.79
C ASN A 154 2.98 -14.67 -17.41
N ILE A 155 3.23 -15.41 -16.33
CA ILE A 155 4.56 -15.50 -15.75
C ILE A 155 5.14 -16.88 -16.00
N THR A 156 5.96 -16.98 -17.04
CA THR A 156 6.66 -18.22 -17.40
C THR A 156 8.01 -18.37 -16.71
N SER A 157 8.56 -17.32 -16.06
CA SER A 157 9.95 -17.32 -15.57
C SER A 157 10.21 -16.84 -14.14
N SER A 158 9.39 -15.96 -13.53
CA SER A 158 9.73 -15.31 -12.25
C SER A 158 9.26 -16.00 -10.96
N LEU A 159 8.48 -17.09 -11.05
CA LEU A 159 7.88 -17.78 -9.89
C LEU A 159 8.61 -19.04 -9.40
N LYS A 160 9.92 -19.18 -9.65
CA LYS A 160 10.67 -20.41 -9.29
C LYS A 160 10.62 -20.75 -7.79
N SER A 161 10.45 -19.76 -6.93
CA SER A 161 10.40 -19.93 -5.47
C SER A 161 8.97 -20.03 -4.91
N LEU A 162 7.95 -19.87 -5.74
CA LEU A 162 6.57 -19.82 -5.30
C LEU A 162 6.12 -21.23 -4.86
N LYS A 163 5.77 -21.36 -3.58
CA LYS A 163 5.27 -22.62 -2.98
C LYS A 163 3.75 -22.70 -3.06
N SER A 164 3.07 -21.56 -3.02
CA SER A 164 1.62 -21.48 -3.04
C SER A 164 1.14 -20.30 -3.86
N LEU A 165 0.24 -20.58 -4.79
CA LEU A 165 -0.52 -19.61 -5.56
C LEU A 165 -1.99 -19.77 -5.23
N ASN A 166 -2.62 -18.70 -4.75
CA ASN A 166 -4.07 -18.66 -4.55
C ASN A 166 -4.64 -17.51 -5.38
N ILE A 167 -5.60 -17.84 -6.24
CA ILE A 167 -6.32 -16.90 -7.09
C ILE A 167 -7.79 -16.97 -6.67
N ASP A 168 -8.32 -15.84 -6.21
CA ASP A 168 -9.75 -15.71 -5.88
C ASP A 168 -10.51 -15.33 -7.15
N ASP A 169 -11.32 -16.27 -7.65
CA ASP A 169 -12.09 -16.20 -8.90
C ASP A 169 -13.49 -15.55 -8.73
N LYS A 170 -13.74 -14.91 -7.58
CA LYS A 170 -15.05 -14.34 -7.23
C LYS A 170 -15.60 -13.32 -8.22
#